data_AF-A0A4R9ABW5-F1
#
_entry.id   AF-A0A4R9ABW5-F1
#
_cell.length_a   1.000
_cell.length_b   1.000
_cell.length_c   1.000
_cell.angle_alpha   90.00
_cell.angle_beta   90.00
_cell.angle_gamma   90.00
#
_symmetry.space_group_name_H-M   'P 1'
#
loop_
_entity.id
_entity.type
_entity.pdbx_description
1 polymer ?
#
loop_
_entity_poly.entity_id
_entity_poly.type
_entity_poly.pdbx_seq_one_letter_code
_entity_poly.pdbx_strand_id
1 'polypeptide(L)'
;MTSRDDLISPSVLVWDSWREVTPTTIEVTFLAGPASCTGIHATVTEATKDVTLDLTEGALPGSTDCQAIALTTTTRVSLTQPLDDRQVRQSAS
;
A
#
# COMPACT_ATOMS: atom_id res chain seq x y z
N MET A 1 0.15 5.14 6.70
CA MET A 1 -1.06 4.32 6.95
C MET A 1 -0.64 2.88 7.24
N THR A 2 -1.56 2.08 7.78
CA THR A 2 -1.38 0.64 8.01
C THR A 2 -2.43 -0.10 7.19
N SER A 3 -2.08 -1.25 6.61
CA SER A 3 -3.00 -2.09 5.84
C SER A 3 -4.19 -2.56 6.68
N ARG A 4 -5.38 -2.62 6.08
CA ARG A 4 -6.62 -3.08 6.73
C ARG A 4 -7.57 -3.73 5.73
N ASP A 5 -8.47 -4.60 6.20
CA ASP A 5 -9.32 -5.45 5.35
C ASP A 5 -10.80 -5.03 5.32
N ASP A 6 -11.17 -4.04 6.14
CA ASP A 6 -12.54 -3.58 6.34
C ASP A 6 -12.86 -2.29 5.57
N LEU A 7 -12.14 -2.01 4.47
CA LEU A 7 -12.37 -0.83 3.65
C LEU A 7 -13.73 -0.91 2.93
N ILE A 8 -14.40 0.23 2.86
CA ILE A 8 -15.66 0.38 2.12
C ILE A 8 -15.35 0.85 0.70
N SER A 9 -15.90 0.13 -0.28
CA SER A 9 -15.76 0.41 -1.73
C SER A 9 -14.31 0.62 -2.17
N PRO A 10 -13.40 -0.34 -1.91
CA PRO A 10 -12.00 -0.20 -2.28
C PRO A 10 -11.82 -0.14 -3.80
N SER A 11 -10.85 0.66 -4.24
CA SER A 11 -10.45 0.80 -5.64
C SER A 11 -8.93 0.70 -5.77
N VAL A 12 -8.44 0.33 -6.95
CA VAL A 12 -7.00 0.17 -7.20
C VAL A 12 -6.27 1.48 -6.95
N LEU A 13 -5.14 1.40 -6.26
CA LEU A 13 -4.26 2.52 -5.95
C LEU A 13 -2.87 2.26 -6.55
N VAL A 14 -2.42 3.18 -7.40
CA VAL A 14 -1.07 3.15 -7.96
C VAL A 14 -0.11 3.80 -6.97
N TRP A 15 1.00 3.13 -6.67
CA TRP A 15 2.06 3.70 -5.83
C TRP A 15 3.16 4.36 -6.67
N ASP A 16 3.81 5.35 -6.07
CA ASP A 16 4.81 6.20 -6.76
C ASP A 16 6.22 5.61 -6.66
N SER A 17 6.60 5.09 -5.50
CA SER A 17 7.93 4.55 -5.24
C SER A 17 7.96 3.62 -4.04
N TRP A 18 9.04 2.87 -3.89
CA TRP A 18 9.31 2.05 -2.72
C TRP A 18 10.78 2.14 -2.32
N ARG A 19 11.08 1.77 -1.07
CA ARG A 19 12.45 1.54 -0.61
C ARG A 19 12.50 0.41 0.41
N GLU A 20 13.63 -0.27 0.47
CA GLU A 20 13.93 -1.20 1.55
C GLU A 20 14.20 -0.44 2.86
N VAL A 21 13.62 -0.91 3.96
CA VAL A 21 13.85 -0.38 5.32
C VAL A 21 14.68 -1.37 6.14
N THR A 22 14.34 -2.64 6.03
CA THR A 22 15.10 -3.78 6.54
C THR A 22 15.04 -4.89 5.50
N PRO A 23 15.85 -5.96 5.61
CA PRO A 23 15.78 -7.07 4.67
C PRO A 23 14.38 -7.64 4.48
N THR A 24 13.51 -7.61 5.49
CA THR A 24 12.14 -8.14 5.40
C THR A 24 11.06 -7.06 5.50
N THR A 25 11.39 -5.79 5.26
CA THR A 25 10.40 -4.70 5.33
C THR A 25 10.70 -3.65 4.28
N ILE A 26 9.71 -3.38 3.44
CA ILE A 26 9.71 -2.27 2.49
C ILE A 26 8.78 -1.16 2.97
N GLU A 27 9.10 0.08 2.59
CA GLU A 27 8.21 1.23 2.72
C GLU A 27 7.83 1.72 1.33
N VAL A 28 6.54 1.98 1.14
CA VAL A 28 5.93 2.28 -0.15
C VAL A 28 5.30 3.65 -0.04
N THR A 29 5.55 4.51 -1.03
CA THR A 29 5.06 5.89 -1.10
C THR A 29 4.01 6.01 -2.20
N PHE A 30 2.91 6.69 -1.90
CA PHE A 30 1.77 6.88 -2.80
C PHE A 30 1.00 8.15 -2.40
N LEU A 31 0.11 8.61 -3.28
CA LEU A 31 -0.90 9.62 -2.95
C LEU A 31 -2.19 8.95 -2.49
N ALA A 32 -2.74 9.40 -1.37
CA ALA A 32 -4.03 8.92 -0.86
C ALA A 32 -4.79 10.06 -0.17
N GLY A 33 -6.07 9.84 0.11
CA GLY A 33 -6.89 10.73 0.92
C GLY A 33 -6.39 10.84 2.37
N PRO A 34 -7.02 11.72 3.17
CA PRO A 34 -6.68 11.88 4.58
C PRO A 34 -6.85 10.57 5.37
N ALA A 35 -5.84 10.21 6.16
CA ALA A 35 -5.85 9.01 7.01
C ALA A 35 -6.95 8.99 8.10
N SER A 36 -7.65 10.11 8.29
CA SER A 36 -8.83 10.20 9.16
C SER A 36 -10.09 9.61 8.53
N CYS A 37 -10.15 9.45 7.21
CA CYS A 37 -11.35 9.00 6.49
C CYS A 37 -11.08 7.97 5.39
N THR A 38 -9.85 7.84 4.91
CA THR A 38 -9.45 6.77 3.99
C THR A 38 -8.45 5.82 4.64
N GLY A 39 -8.35 4.62 4.06
CA GLY A 39 -7.33 3.64 4.41
C GLY A 39 -6.91 2.86 3.17
N ILE A 40 -5.85 2.07 3.33
CA ILE A 40 -5.29 1.23 2.28
C ILE A 40 -5.32 -0.23 2.67
N HIS A 41 -5.39 -1.10 1.68
CA HIS A 41 -5.11 -2.52 1.80
C HIS A 41 -3.96 -2.88 0.87
N ALA A 42 -2.96 -3.58 1.41
CA ALA A 42 -1.81 -4.07 0.67
C ALA A 42 -1.92 -5.58 0.44
N THR A 43 -1.84 -5.99 -0.83
CA THR A 43 -1.76 -7.40 -1.21
C THR A 43 -0.34 -7.68 -1.71
N VAL A 44 0.31 -8.70 -1.12
CA VAL A 44 1.70 -9.06 -1.41
C VAL A 44 1.76 -10.47 -1.94
N THR A 45 2.37 -10.64 -3.12
CA THR A 45 2.72 -11.94 -3.67
C THR A 45 4.23 -12.04 -3.82
N GLU A 46 4.85 -12.98 -3.10
CA GLU A 46 6.30 -13.20 -3.15
C GLU A 46 6.66 -14.38 -4.04
N ALA A 47 7.54 -14.13 -5.01
CA ALA A 47 8.17 -15.13 -5.84
C ALA A 47 9.70 -15.09 -5.67
N THR A 48 10.40 -16.04 -6.28
CA THR A 48 11.87 -16.15 -6.16
C THR A 48 12.61 -14.92 -6.69
N LYS A 49 12.05 -14.21 -7.69
CA LYS A 49 12.70 -13.06 -8.35
C LYS A 49 11.95 -11.75 -8.19
N ASP A 50 10.68 -11.81 -7.84
CA ASP A 50 9.80 -10.64 -7.82
C ASP A 50 8.95 -10.65 -6.55
N VAL A 51 8.68 -9.46 -6.04
CA VAL A 51 7.70 -9.18 -5.01
C VAL A 51 6.65 -8.29 -5.66
N THR A 52 5.46 -8.83 -5.92
CA THR A 52 4.35 -8.03 -6.43
C THR A 52 3.60 -7.42 -5.25
N LEU A 53 3.52 -6.10 -5.23
CA LEU A 53 2.78 -5.33 -4.24
C LEU A 53 1.70 -4.52 -4.94
N ASP A 54 0.45 -4.81 -4.60
CA ASP A 54 -0.71 -4.05 -5.05
C ASP A 54 -1.37 -3.34 -3.87
N LEU A 55 -1.83 -2.11 -4.10
CA LEU A 55 -2.58 -1.34 -3.13
C LEU A 55 -4.01 -1.12 -3.62
N THR A 56 -4.94 -1.10 -2.67
CA THR A 56 -6.26 -0.50 -2.87
C THR A 56 -6.50 0.57 -1.82
N GLU A 57 -7.25 1.60 -2.18
CA GLU A 57 -7.73 2.65 -1.28
C GLU A 57 -9.26 2.57 -1.16
N GLY A 58 -9.77 2.77 0.04
CA GLY A 58 -11.21 2.87 0.30
C GLY A 58 -11.53 3.71 1.53
N ALA A 59 -12.82 3.96 1.74
CA ALA A 59 -13.29 4.71 2.90
C ALA A 59 -13.22 3.85 4.17
N LEU A 60 -12.96 4.49 5.32
CA LEU A 60 -13.03 3.82 6.61
C LEU A 60 -14.50 3.56 7.00
N PRO A 61 -14.83 2.43 7.65
CA PRO A 61 -16.17 2.21 8.19
C PRO A 61 -16.61 3.34 9.12
N GLY A 62 -17.80 3.88 8.87
CA GLY A 62 -18.36 4.98 9.65
C GLY A 62 -17.72 6.34 9.40
N SER A 63 -16.78 6.46 8.44
CA SER A 63 -16.30 7.77 8.01
C SER A 63 -17.41 8.53 7.27
N THR A 64 -17.55 9.80 7.62
CA THR A 64 -18.36 10.81 6.92
C THR A 64 -17.44 11.87 6.34
N ASP A 65 -17.97 12.82 5.56
CA ASP A 65 -17.31 14.05 5.07
C ASP A 65 -15.77 14.01 5.01
N CYS A 66 -15.24 13.41 3.95
CA CYS A 66 -13.81 13.38 3.69
C CYS A 66 -13.42 14.54 2.77
N GLN A 67 -12.42 15.33 3.17
CA GLN A 67 -11.91 16.39 2.30
C GLN A 67 -11.32 15.79 1.03
N ALA A 68 -11.67 16.37 -0.13
CA ALA A 68 -11.12 15.99 -1.43
C ALA A 68 -9.70 16.55 -1.60
N ILE A 69 -8.74 15.94 -0.91
CA ILE A 69 -7.30 16.27 -0.96
C ILE A 69 -6.48 14.99 -1.08
N ALA A 70 -5.41 15.03 -1.88
CA ALA A 70 -4.43 13.95 -1.96
C ALA A 70 -3.18 14.33 -1.16
N LEU A 71 -2.70 13.41 -0.33
CA LEU A 71 -1.56 13.58 0.55
C LEU A 71 -0.51 12.51 0.23
N THR A 72 0.76 12.92 0.19
CA THR A 72 1.88 11.97 0.15
C THR A 72 1.84 11.12 1.42
N THR A 73 1.68 9.82 1.22
CA THR A 73 1.47 8.85 2.27
C THR A 73 2.45 7.70 2.10
N THR A 74 2.83 7.08 3.22
CA THR A 74 3.62 5.85 3.20
C THR A 74 2.93 4.72 3.95
N THR A 75 3.23 3.49 3.56
CA THR A 75 2.90 2.28 4.33
C THR A 75 4.11 1.36 4.41
N ARG A 76 4.23 0.62 5.51
CA ARG A 76 5.23 -0.44 5.65
C ARG A 76 4.61 -1.79 5.38
N VAL A 77 5.33 -2.60 4.62
CA VAL A 77 4.91 -3.94 4.22
C VAL A 77 5.98 -4.91 4.66
N SER A 78 5.57 -5.91 5.45
CA SER A 78 6.43 -7.01 5.87
C SER A 78 6.49 -8.08 4.79
N LEU A 79 7.70 -8.56 4.50
CA LEU A 79 7.96 -9.70 3.63
C LEU A 79 8.21 -10.95 4.47
N THR A 80 7.88 -12.11 3.90
CA THR A 80 8.11 -13.43 4.49
C THR A 80 9.56 -13.90 4.31
N GLN A 81 10.27 -13.35 3.32
CA GLN A 81 11.69 -13.61 3.05
C GLN A 81 12.47 -12.30 2.87
N PRO A 82 13.81 -12.29 3.05
CA PRO A 82 14.65 -11.14 2.73
C PRO A 82 14.48 -10.66 1.28
N LEU A 83 14.50 -9.34 1.04
CA LEU A 83 14.28 -8.75 -0.28
C LEU A 83 15.43 -9.12 -1.23
N ASP A 84 16.68 -8.96 -0.78
CA ASP A 84 17.89 -9.24 -1.57
C ASP A 84 17.81 -8.61 -2.98
N ASP A 85 18.10 -9.37 -4.03
CA ASP A 85 18.08 -8.90 -5.42
C ASP A 85 16.67 -8.93 -6.07
N ARG A 86 15.62 -9.25 -5.29
CA ARG A 86 14.24 -9.37 -5.82
C ARG A 86 13.70 -8.01 -6.25
N GLN A 87 12.96 -8.01 -7.34
CA GLN A 87 12.36 -6.80 -7.90
C GLN A 87 10.99 -6.54 -7.28
N VAL A 88 10.76 -5.36 -6.71
CA VAL A 88 9.43 -4.96 -6.25
C VAL A 88 8.67 -4.29 -7.40
N ARG A 89 7.48 -4.78 -7.70
CA ARG A 89 6.67 -4.33 -8.84
C ARG A 89 5.19 -4.25 -8.45
N GLN A 90 4.45 -3.40 -9.14
CA GLN A 90 2.99 -3.43 -9.09
C GLN A 90 2.50 -4.35 -10.21
N SER A 91 1.39 -5.06 -10.00
CA SER A 91 0.70 -5.65 -11.14
C SER A 91 0.27 -4.52 -12.08
N ALA A 92 0.40 -4.72 -13.40
CA ALA A 92 0.05 -3.68 -14.36
C ALA A 92 -1.41 -3.23 -14.11
N SER A 93 -1.60 -1.92 -13.90
CA SER A 93 -2.90 -1.29 -13.63
C SER A 93 -3.71 -1.09 -14.92
#